data_AF-A0A953X1G0-F1
#
_entry.id   AF-A0A953X1G0-F1
#
_cell.length_a   1.000
_cell.length_b   1.000
_cell.length_c   1.000
_cell.angle_alpha   90.00
_cell.angle_beta   90.00
_cell.angle_gamma   90.00
#
_symmetry.space_group_name_H-M   'P 1'
#
loop_
_entity.id
_entity.type
_entity.pdbx_description
1 polymer ?
#
loop_
_entity_poly.entity_id
_entity_poly.type
_entity_poly.pdbx_seq_one_letter_code
_entity_poly.pdbx_strand_id
1 'polypeptide(L)'
;FGFPGGVWQDGFGGTWQISVDGQKLKGVATSASIAGAVMTGAIDGDLLRYEISMPDMGILATGTAVATDPQHAMFATYDTDGRLNLGGILHFNHAPDMTMGQPVDLRPPPPCDGPQ
;
A
#
# COMPACT_ATOMS: atom_id res chain seq x y z
N PHE A 1 2.31 16.39 -3.76
CA PHE A 1 1.08 15.84 -3.13
C PHE A 1 1.46 15.17 -1.81
N GLY A 2 0.64 15.29 -0.77
CA GLY A 2 0.99 14.77 0.55
C GLY A 2 0.51 13.34 0.81
N PHE A 3 1.01 12.74 1.89
CA PHE A 3 0.53 11.47 2.40
C PHE A 3 -0.69 11.68 3.31
N PRO A 4 -1.87 11.14 2.98
CA PRO A 4 -3.05 11.28 3.82
C PRO A 4 -3.04 10.24 4.96
N GLY A 5 -3.65 10.59 6.10
CA GLY A 5 -4.05 9.57 7.07
C GLY A 5 -5.15 8.66 6.52
N GLY A 6 -5.41 7.55 7.23
CA GLY A 6 -6.49 6.62 6.90
C GLY A 6 -5.99 5.22 6.54
N VAL A 7 -6.72 4.50 5.70
CA VAL A 7 -6.42 3.11 5.35
C VAL A 7 -5.56 3.06 4.10
N TRP A 8 -4.38 2.45 4.17
CA TRP A 8 -3.51 2.25 3.01
C TRP A 8 -3.46 0.77 2.65
N GLN A 9 -3.49 0.46 1.35
CA GLN A 9 -3.39 -0.91 0.83
C GLN A 9 -2.27 -1.01 -0.19
N ASP A 10 -1.49 -2.09 -0.14
CA ASP A 10 -0.29 -2.28 -0.99
C ASP A 10 -0.54 -3.06 -2.29
N GLY A 11 -1.76 -3.55 -2.51
CA GLY A 11 -2.08 -4.39 -3.68
C GLY A 11 -1.72 -5.87 -3.52
N PHE A 12 -0.98 -6.25 -2.48
CA PHE A 12 -0.52 -7.61 -2.20
C PHE A 12 -1.18 -8.24 -0.96
N GLY A 13 -2.23 -7.57 -0.44
CA GLY A 13 -3.01 -8.02 0.71
C GLY A 13 -2.56 -7.41 2.05
N GLY A 14 -1.58 -6.52 2.05
CA GLY A 14 -1.21 -5.71 3.21
C GLY A 14 -2.14 -4.51 3.36
N THR A 15 -2.71 -4.37 4.56
CA THR A 15 -3.57 -3.23 4.91
C THR A 15 -3.05 -2.56 6.17
N TRP A 16 -2.98 -1.23 6.14
CA TRP A 16 -2.43 -0.41 7.21
C TRP A 16 -3.41 0.68 7.62
N GLN A 17 -3.60 0.87 8.93
CA GLN A 17 -4.25 2.05 9.48
C GLN A 17 -3.18 3.09 9.80
N ILE A 18 -3.17 4.20 9.06
CA ILE A 18 -2.17 5.27 9.09
C ILE A 18 -2.71 6.51 9.80
N SER A 19 -1.85 7.13 10.60
CA SER A 19 -1.99 8.47 11.16
C SER A 19 -0.79 9.32 10.73
N VAL A 20 -1.09 10.54 10.26
CA VAL A 20 -0.08 11.52 9.84
C VAL A 20 -0.20 12.75 10.73
N ASP A 21 0.92 13.18 11.31
CA ASP A 21 1.03 14.38 12.15
C ASP A 21 2.22 15.22 11.66
N GLY A 22 1.91 16.26 10.88
CA GLY A 22 2.92 17.08 10.20
C GLY A 22 3.82 16.24 9.29
N GLN A 23 5.11 16.19 9.62
CA GLN A 23 6.14 15.45 8.86
C GLN A 23 6.37 14.03 9.39
N LYS A 24 5.48 13.51 10.24
CA LYS A 24 5.62 12.18 10.84
C LYS A 24 4.45 11.29 10.46
N LEU A 25 4.76 10.02 10.24
CA LEU A 25 3.79 8.97 9.97
C LEU A 25 3.91 7.88 11.03
N LYS A 26 2.76 7.37 11.48
CA LYS A 26 2.64 6.14 12.24
C LYS A 26 1.52 5.28 11.67
N GLY A 27 1.80 4.01 11.46
CA GLY A 27 0.88 3.02 10.90
C GLY A 27 0.84 1.75 11.73
N VAL A 28 -0.31 1.07 11.76
CA VAL A 28 -0.44 -0.28 12.30
C VAL A 28 -1.04 -1.17 11.23
N ALA A 29 -0.41 -2.31 10.98
CA ALA A 29 -0.93 -3.33 10.07
C ALA A 29 -2.18 -3.99 10.64
N THR A 30 -3.22 -4.08 9.82
CA THR A 30 -4.51 -4.68 10.17
C THR A 30 -4.78 -5.98 9.42
N SER A 31 -4.01 -6.30 8.37
CA SER A 31 -4.07 -7.57 7.66
C SER A 31 -3.47 -8.70 8.51
N ALA A 32 -4.11 -9.88 8.50
CA ALA A 32 -3.76 -11.01 9.37
C ALA A 32 -2.32 -11.51 9.19
N SER A 33 -1.75 -11.43 7.99
CA SER A 33 -0.39 -11.91 7.67
C SER A 33 0.73 -11.10 8.33
N ILE A 34 0.46 -9.85 8.71
CA ILE A 34 1.42 -8.92 9.30
C ILE A 34 0.82 -8.19 10.52
N ALA A 35 -0.21 -8.79 11.14
CA ALA A 35 -0.94 -8.18 12.22
C ALA A 35 -0.02 -7.79 13.38
N GLY A 36 -0.14 -6.56 13.86
CA GLY A 36 0.71 -6.02 14.92
C GLY A 36 2.03 -5.40 14.46
N ALA A 37 2.36 -5.48 13.17
CA ALA A 37 3.47 -4.71 12.61
C ALA A 37 3.15 -3.21 12.70
N VAL A 38 4.17 -2.41 13.05
CA VAL A 38 4.10 -0.96 13.17
C VAL A 38 5.00 -0.33 12.12
N MET A 39 4.43 0.59 11.35
CA MET A 39 5.17 1.43 10.41
C MET A 39 5.40 2.79 11.05
N THR A 40 6.63 3.29 11.04
CA THR A 40 6.94 4.68 11.43
C THR A 40 7.77 5.33 10.35
N GLY A 41 7.54 6.62 10.09
CA GLY A 41 8.27 7.30 9.03
C GLY A 41 8.32 8.81 9.16
N ALA A 42 9.17 9.39 8.31
CA ALA A 42 9.35 10.83 8.14
C ALA A 42 9.02 11.23 6.71
N ILE A 43 8.26 12.33 6.58
CA ILE A 43 7.78 12.89 5.32
C ILE A 43 8.57 14.15 5.00
N ASP A 44 9.14 14.21 3.80
CA ASP A 44 9.83 15.36 3.23
C ASP A 44 9.23 15.67 1.85
N GLY A 45 8.29 16.62 1.83
CA GLY A 45 7.46 16.92 0.66
C GLY A 45 6.64 15.69 0.24
N ASP A 46 6.94 15.18 -0.95
CA ASP A 46 6.26 14.03 -1.55
C ASP A 46 6.99 12.70 -1.27
N LEU A 47 8.11 12.73 -0.54
CA LEU A 47 8.90 11.56 -0.19
C LEU A 47 8.66 11.14 1.26
N LEU A 48 8.32 9.86 1.45
CA LEU A 48 8.27 9.19 2.74
C LEU A 48 9.47 8.25 2.86
N ARG A 49 10.15 8.29 4.00
CA ARG A 49 11.08 7.24 4.46
C ARG A 49 10.49 6.57 5.68
N TYR A 50 10.45 5.25 5.70
CA TYR A 50 9.79 4.50 6.78
C TYR A 50 10.56 3.26 7.21
N GLU A 51 10.20 2.78 8.38
CA GLU A 51 10.63 1.52 8.97
C GLU A 51 9.39 0.72 9.39
N ILE A 52 9.46 -0.59 9.23
CA ILE A 52 8.46 -1.53 9.71
C ILE A 52 9.10 -2.35 10.82
N SER A 53 8.43 -2.41 11.97
CA SER A 53 8.90 -3.14 13.14
C SER A 53 7.78 -4.01 13.73
N MET A 54 8.17 -5.03 14.50
CA MET A 54 7.27 -5.72 15.41
C MET A 54 7.76 -5.54 16.85
N PRO A 55 6.86 -5.37 17.85
CA PRO A 55 7.24 -5.09 19.24
C PRO A 55 8.31 -6.02 19.81
N ASP A 56 8.25 -7.31 19.47
CA ASP A 56 9.13 -8.34 20.02
C ASP A 56 10.28 -8.75 19.08
N MET A 57 10.32 -8.21 17.85
CA MET A 57 11.30 -8.59 16.83
C MET A 57 12.19 -7.43 16.38
N GLY A 58 11.88 -6.19 16.78
CA GLY A 58 12.59 -5.01 16.33
C GLY A 58 12.26 -4.64 14.89
N ILE A 59 13.19 -3.97 14.20
CA ILE A 59 13.03 -3.53 12.82
C ILE A 59 13.12 -4.74 11.88
N LEU A 60 12.09 -4.92 11.06
CA LEU A 60 11.98 -5.99 10.07
C LEU A 60 12.37 -5.53 8.68
N ALA A 61 12.00 -4.28 8.34
CA ALA A 61 12.20 -3.74 7.02
C ALA A 61 12.29 -2.21 7.07
N THR A 62 12.89 -1.63 6.03
CA THR A 62 12.93 -0.18 5.81
C THR A 62 12.43 0.11 4.40
N GLY A 63 11.99 1.33 4.13
CA GLY A 63 11.50 1.63 2.79
C GLY A 63 11.31 3.10 2.51
N THR A 64 10.94 3.33 1.26
CA THR A 64 10.64 4.66 0.74
C THR A 64 9.37 4.62 -0.08
N ALA A 65 8.58 5.69 -0.01
CA ALA A 65 7.46 5.90 -0.91
C ALA A 65 7.45 7.33 -1.48
N VAL A 66 7.01 7.49 -2.71
CA VAL A 66 6.86 8.79 -3.37
C VAL A 66 5.40 8.96 -3.78
N ALA A 67 4.73 9.97 -3.23
CA ALA A 67 3.36 10.30 -3.58
C ALA A 67 3.28 10.73 -5.05
N THR A 68 2.46 10.04 -5.84
CA THR A 68 2.28 10.32 -7.27
C THR A 68 1.06 11.18 -7.54
N ASP A 69 0.03 11.04 -6.72
CA ASP A 69 -1.22 11.79 -6.76
C ASP A 69 -1.89 11.77 -5.37
N PRO A 70 -3.07 12.39 -5.16
CA PRO A 70 -3.75 12.40 -3.85
C PRO A 70 -4.19 11.02 -3.31
N GLN A 71 -4.22 9.99 -4.16
CA GLN A 71 -4.72 8.65 -3.86
C GLN A 71 -3.63 7.57 -3.93
N HIS A 72 -2.46 7.87 -4.50
CA HIS A 72 -1.43 6.87 -4.75
C HIS A 72 0.00 7.31 -4.37
N ALA A 73 0.81 6.32 -4.02
CA ALA A 73 2.27 6.46 -3.97
C ALA A 73 2.96 5.23 -4.56
N MET A 74 4.11 5.43 -5.22
CA MET A 74 5.02 4.33 -5.55
C MET A 74 5.89 4.02 -4.34
N PHE A 75 6.02 2.76 -3.96
CA PHE A 75 6.81 2.37 -2.79
C PHE A 75 7.80 1.24 -3.09
N ALA A 76 8.84 1.18 -2.27
CA ALA A 76 9.79 0.10 -2.20
C ALA A 76 10.17 -0.16 -0.73
N THR A 77 9.98 -1.40 -0.30
CA THR A 77 10.35 -1.93 1.02
C THR A 77 11.51 -2.90 0.85
N TYR A 78 12.51 -2.75 1.70
CA TYR A 78 13.74 -3.52 1.71
C TYR A 78 13.88 -4.24 3.05
N ASP A 79 14.41 -5.46 3.01
CA ASP A 79 14.88 -6.14 4.20
C ASP A 79 16.03 -5.36 4.86
N THR A 80 16.37 -5.71 6.10
CA THR A 80 17.45 -5.05 6.84
C THR A 80 18.84 -5.26 6.22
N ASP A 81 19.01 -6.25 5.33
CA ASP A 81 20.22 -6.46 4.53
C ASP A 81 20.24 -5.65 3.21
N GLY A 82 19.20 -4.85 2.95
CA GLY A 82 19.07 -3.97 1.78
C GLY A 82 18.48 -4.66 0.54
N ARG A 83 18.05 -5.92 0.63
CA ARG A 83 17.36 -6.59 -0.48
C ARG A 83 15.95 -6.07 -0.65
N LEU A 84 15.53 -5.86 -1.90
CA LEU A 84 14.13 -5.52 -2.18
C LEU A 84 13.23 -6.67 -1.76
N ASN A 85 12.31 -6.40 -0.84
CA ASN A 85 11.32 -7.35 -0.34
C ASN A 85 9.99 -7.16 -1.09
N LEU A 86 9.49 -5.92 -1.14
CA LEU A 86 8.21 -5.60 -1.77
C LEU A 86 8.26 -4.23 -2.46
N GLY A 87 7.56 -4.07 -3.57
CA GLY A 87 7.38 -2.77 -4.20
C GLY A 87 6.13 -2.74 -5.08
N GLY A 88 5.58 -1.55 -5.29
CA GLY A 88 4.34 -1.39 -6.03
C GLY A 88 3.69 -0.03 -5.83
N ILE A 89 2.37 -0.02 -5.87
CA ILE A 89 1.54 1.18 -5.64
C ILE A 89 0.81 1.02 -4.31
N LEU A 90 0.97 1.99 -3.42
CA LEU A 90 0.11 2.17 -2.26
C LEU A 90 -1.14 2.91 -2.69
N HIS A 91 -2.29 2.39 -2.30
CA HIS A 91 -3.61 2.98 -2.51
C HIS A 91 -4.10 3.59 -1.19
N PHE A 92 -4.45 4.88 -1.22
CA PHE A 92 -4.91 5.62 -0.05
C PHE A 92 -6.43 5.67 0.00
N ASN A 93 -7.01 5.11 1.05
CA ASN A 93 -8.43 5.16 1.36
C ASN A 93 -9.35 4.55 0.29
N HIS A 94 -8.80 3.69 -0.58
CA HIS A 94 -9.56 2.85 -1.49
C HIS A 94 -8.83 1.53 -1.72
N ALA A 95 -9.59 0.53 -2.19
CA ALA A 95 -8.99 -0.74 -2.58
C ALA A 95 -8.20 -0.58 -3.89
N PRO A 96 -7.13 -1.37 -4.09
CA PRO A 96 -6.53 -1.54 -5.41
C PRO A 96 -7.61 -2.00 -6.39
N ASP A 97 -7.62 -1.42 -7.58
CA ASP A 97 -8.54 -1.87 -8.61
C ASP A 97 -8.09 -3.25 -9.13
N MET A 98 -8.68 -4.31 -8.58
CA MET A 98 -8.41 -5.70 -8.98
C MET A 98 -9.14 -6.11 -10.27
N THR A 99 -9.74 -5.17 -11.01
CA THR A 99 -10.40 -5.52 -12.29
C THR A 99 -9.44 -6.00 -13.39
N MET A 100 -8.12 -5.94 -13.20
CA MET A 100 -7.13 -6.63 -14.04
C MET A 100 -6.79 -8.06 -13.56
N GLY A 101 -7.77 -8.79 -13.04
CA GLY A 101 -7.63 -10.20 -12.64
C GLY A 101 -8.69 -11.15 -13.19
N GLN A 102 -9.77 -10.65 -13.80
CA GLN A 102 -10.62 -11.52 -14.61
C GLN A 102 -10.10 -11.51 -16.05
N PRO A 103 -9.79 -12.68 -16.65
CA PRO A 103 -9.68 -12.77 -18.09
C PRO A 103 -10.89 -12.08 -18.70
N VAL A 104 -10.65 -11.15 -19.61
CA VAL A 104 -11.68 -10.51 -20.44
C VAL A 104 -12.56 -11.55 -21.18
N ASP A 105 -12.14 -12.82 -21.22
CA ASP A 105 -12.80 -13.96 -21.85
C ASP A 105 -13.88 -14.69 -21.02
N LEU A 106 -14.15 -14.32 -19.76
CA LEU A 106 -15.20 -14.99 -18.95
C LEU A 106 -16.45 -14.16 -18.71
N ARG A 107 -16.55 -12.94 -19.25
CA ARG A 107 -17.87 -12.32 -19.39
C ARG A 107 -18.61 -13.06 -20.49
N PRO A 108 -19.79 -13.65 -20.22
CA PRO A 108 -20.68 -14.02 -21.31
C PRO A 108 -20.82 -12.78 -22.20
N PRO A 109 -20.71 -12.92 -23.53
CA PRO A 109 -21.06 -11.81 -24.40
C PRO A 109 -22.47 -11.34 -23.99
N PRO A 110 -22.76 -10.02 -24.03
CA PRO A 110 -24.12 -9.56 -23.89
C PRO A 110 -24.99 -10.40 -24.83
N PRO A 111 -26.19 -10.85 -24.40
CA PRO A 111 -27.05 -11.61 -25.29
C PRO A 111 -27.17 -10.81 -26.58
N CYS A 112 -26.80 -11.43 -27.69
CA CYS A 112 -27.09 -10.87 -29.00
C CYS A 112 -28.61 -10.73 -29.03
N ASP A 113 -29.11 -9.51 -28.85
CA ASP A 113 -30.40 -9.13 -29.41
C ASP A 113 -30.23 -9.29 -30.92
N GLY A 114 -30.54 -10.49 -31.40
CA GLY A 114 -30.63 -10.78 -32.81
C GLY A 114 -31.66 -9.83 -33.42
N PRO A 115 -31.43 -9.31 -34.63
CA PRO A 115 -32.48 -8.58 -35.31
C PRO A 115 -33.53 -9.59 -35.78
N GLN A 116 -34.71 -9.55 -35.18
CA GLN A 116 -36.02 -9.44 -35.85
C GLN A 116 -37.17 -9.42 -34.85
#